data_AF-A0A7H8KCA0-F1
#
_entry.id   AF-A0A7H8KCA0-F1
#
_cell.length_a   1.000
_cell.length_b   1.000
_cell.length_c   1.000
_cell.angle_alpha   90.00
_cell.angle_beta   90.00
_cell.angle_gamma   90.00
#
_symmetry.space_group_name_H-M   'P 1'
#
loop_
_entity.id
_entity.type
_entity.pdbx_description
1 polymer ?
#
loop_
_entity_poly.entity_id
_entity_poly.type
_entity_poly.pdbx_seq_one_letter_code
_entity_poly.pdbx_strand_id
1 'polypeptide(L)'
;MFKPTPRGNRRLAISLAATGALLVAGVAVAPSSSAAETAANTIPAVDEIVSSPNLTQIANVPKFGGFASEAAYNSDLAFQDNHVIAGNYNGFSIFDVSNPASPQVVSQVVCVGAQGDPSVYGNLLFLAVDSPRSDDSCSSSAGSVAQESAWEGVRIFDISDKANPRYIKSVRTDCGSHTLTLVPSKDDTSVYVYVQSYSPSNNAFYCKPPHDKISIIDVPLANPTSASVVATPVLFPDGGNTNTSGCHDITAYPDLDLAAGACMGDGVLMDISDPVNPVVLSQVRDTNFAFWHSATFNNAGTKVVFTDELGGGSGAICTPAYRANQGANALYDIVGSGADRRLVFKSYFKIPRENSALENCVAHNGSLIPAMGRDIMVQAWYQGGISVIDFTDSANPVEIAFWERGPLSDTRRILGGSWSTYYHNGYIYSNDIQKGLDVLKLDDPLTNNARAVVAFDELNVQTQPSYPECTTVLRGRHNGSMTISSGITCMDGVTQNGAIKVNPGAGLIVFNSNLNGAIHAHNASVVSIVESRVNGSVNAVGATIRDTKVNGSVRTS
;
A
#
# COMPACT_ATOMS: atom_id res chain seq x y z
N MET A 1 35.98 32.78 34.85
CA MET A 1 35.74 34.16 35.32
C MET A 1 34.28 34.50 35.07
N PHE A 2 33.40 34.22 36.03
CA PHE A 2 32.94 35.12 37.11
C PHE A 2 31.91 36.18 36.64
N LYS A 3 30.63 35.88 36.92
CA LYS A 3 29.57 36.85 37.32
C LYS A 3 30.10 37.73 38.49
N PRO A 4 29.54 38.93 38.81
CA PRO A 4 28.10 39.16 39.04
C PRO A 4 27.52 40.59 38.82
N THR A 5 26.20 40.68 39.04
CA THR A 5 25.34 41.88 39.24
C THR A 5 25.60 42.58 40.60
N PRO A 6 25.05 43.79 40.86
CA PRO A 6 23.78 43.88 41.61
C PRO A 6 22.86 45.10 41.31
N ARG A 7 21.71 45.07 42.03
CA ARG A 7 20.43 45.81 41.95
C ARG A 7 20.44 47.28 42.44
N GLY A 8 19.38 48.02 42.05
CA GLY A 8 18.87 49.18 42.79
C GLY A 8 17.38 49.48 42.51
N ASN A 9 16.55 49.44 43.57
CA ASN A 9 15.11 49.74 43.59
C ASN A 9 14.82 51.25 43.67
N ARG A 10 13.66 51.70 43.16
CA ARG A 10 12.81 52.72 43.83
C ARG A 10 11.37 52.72 43.29
N ARG A 11 10.42 52.75 44.23
CA ARG A 11 8.97 52.93 44.06
C ARG A 11 8.63 54.43 44.00
N LEU A 12 7.61 54.84 43.25
CA LEU A 12 6.51 55.71 43.75
C LEU A 12 5.35 55.80 42.73
N ALA A 13 4.15 56.01 43.26
CA ALA A 13 2.82 55.94 42.67
C ALA A 13 2.43 57.13 41.76
N ILE A 14 1.30 57.02 41.03
CA ILE A 14 0.23 58.05 40.88
C ILE A 14 -0.98 57.48 40.09
N SER A 15 -2.13 57.47 40.78
CA SER A 15 -3.52 57.89 40.46
C SER A 15 -4.20 57.69 39.07
N LEU A 16 -5.45 57.22 39.15
CA LEU A 16 -6.52 57.25 38.12
C LEU A 16 -7.00 58.67 37.75
N ALA A 17 -7.37 58.89 36.48
CA ALA A 17 -8.58 59.62 36.04
C ALA A 17 -8.87 59.41 34.54
N ALA A 18 -10.15 59.35 34.18
CA ALA A 18 -10.75 59.11 32.85
C ALA A 18 -10.40 60.23 31.83
N THR A 19 -10.57 60.13 30.50
CA THR A 19 -11.74 59.72 29.71
C THR A 19 -11.36 59.80 28.20
N GLY A 20 -11.91 58.92 27.36
CA GLY A 20 -12.30 59.26 25.98
C GLY A 20 -11.27 59.11 24.85
N ALA A 21 -11.38 58.03 24.08
CA ALA A 21 -11.73 58.06 22.64
C ALA A 21 -11.51 56.67 22.02
N LEU A 22 -12.58 56.12 21.45
CA LEU A 22 -12.59 54.89 20.66
C LEU A 22 -11.61 54.97 19.49
N LEU A 23 -10.72 53.99 19.39
CA LEU A 23 -10.15 53.50 18.13
C LEU A 23 -10.08 51.97 18.26
N VAL A 24 -11.14 51.30 17.81
CA VAL A 24 -11.18 49.84 17.66
C VAL A 24 -10.28 49.48 16.49
N ALA A 25 -9.01 49.18 16.77
CA ALA A 25 -8.18 48.42 15.86
C ALA A 25 -8.55 46.95 16.03
N GLY A 26 -9.31 46.42 15.07
CA GLY A 26 -9.66 45.00 15.02
C GLY A 26 -8.38 44.16 14.88
N VAL A 27 -7.99 43.53 15.97
CA VAL A 27 -7.10 42.37 15.91
C VAL A 27 -7.95 41.24 15.34
N ALA A 28 -7.70 40.88 14.08
CA ALA A 28 -8.22 39.65 13.50
C ALA A 28 -7.59 38.48 14.27
N VAL A 29 -8.29 38.03 15.31
CA VAL A 29 -8.06 36.72 15.91
C VAL A 29 -8.49 35.72 14.85
N ALA A 30 -7.54 34.99 14.28
CA ALA A 30 -7.85 33.85 13.43
C ALA A 30 -8.82 32.92 14.19
N PRO A 31 -9.93 32.46 13.57
CA PRO A 31 -10.82 31.55 14.25
C PRO A 31 -10.03 30.29 14.60
N SER A 32 -10.04 29.92 15.88
CA SER A 32 -9.65 28.59 16.34
C SER A 32 -10.44 27.54 15.58
N SER A 33 -9.74 26.57 15.01
CA SER A 33 -10.18 25.43 14.18
C SER A 33 -11.07 24.40 14.90
N SER A 34 -11.79 24.79 15.94
CA SER A 34 -12.44 23.85 16.87
C SER A 34 -13.72 23.18 16.34
N ALA A 35 -14.31 23.69 15.24
CA ALA A 35 -15.57 23.15 14.71
C ALA A 35 -15.39 21.98 13.73
N ALA A 36 -14.23 21.87 13.07
CA ALA A 36 -13.91 20.72 12.22
C ALA A 36 -13.37 19.54 13.04
N GLU A 37 -12.59 19.82 14.10
CA GLU A 37 -12.11 18.79 15.06
C GLU A 37 -13.24 18.14 15.87
N THR A 38 -14.32 18.87 16.19
CA THR A 38 -15.43 18.30 16.99
C THR A 38 -16.32 17.32 16.21
N ALA A 39 -16.38 17.45 14.88
CA ALA A 39 -17.10 16.48 14.03
C ALA A 39 -16.28 15.20 13.76
N ALA A 40 -14.93 15.30 13.76
CA ALA A 40 -14.03 14.20 13.43
C ALA A 40 -13.93 13.08 14.49
N ASN A 41 -14.39 13.33 15.73
CA ASN A 41 -14.34 12.37 16.84
C ASN A 41 -15.72 11.89 17.29
N THR A 42 -16.75 12.10 16.47
CA THR A 42 -18.04 11.44 16.70
C THR A 42 -17.98 10.05 16.10
N ILE A 43 -18.01 9.02 16.94
CA ILE A 43 -18.09 7.63 16.46
C ILE A 43 -19.38 7.48 15.63
N PRO A 44 -19.29 7.06 14.35
CA PRO A 44 -20.47 6.87 13.52
C PRO A 44 -21.43 5.83 14.10
N ALA A 45 -22.71 5.87 13.72
CA ALA A 45 -23.65 4.81 14.06
C ALA A 45 -23.27 3.48 13.40
N VAL A 46 -23.89 2.38 13.84
CA VAL A 46 -23.65 1.05 13.26
C VAL A 46 -23.85 1.09 11.75
N ASP A 47 -22.83 0.65 11.01
CA ASP A 47 -22.75 0.66 9.54
C ASP A 47 -22.83 2.05 8.85
N GLU A 48 -22.88 3.15 9.60
CA GLU A 48 -22.89 4.50 9.03
C GLU A 48 -21.57 4.79 8.32
N ILE A 49 -21.64 5.21 7.07
CA ILE A 49 -20.47 5.60 6.29
C ILE A 49 -20.21 7.09 6.50
N VAL A 50 -18.98 7.42 6.88
CA VAL A 50 -18.48 8.79 6.97
C VAL A 50 -17.21 8.90 6.13
N SER A 51 -17.08 9.97 5.35
CA SER A 51 -15.89 10.17 4.52
C SER A 51 -15.58 11.64 4.31
N SER A 52 -14.35 11.91 3.87
CA SER A 52 -13.99 13.22 3.34
C SER A 52 -14.72 13.50 2.01
N PRO A 53 -14.99 14.77 1.66
CA PRO A 53 -15.77 15.11 0.46
C PRO A 53 -15.19 14.60 -0.86
N ASN A 54 -13.89 14.31 -0.91
CA ASN A 54 -13.14 13.84 -2.07
C ASN A 54 -13.06 12.30 -2.19
N LEU A 55 -13.52 11.51 -1.20
CA LEU A 55 -13.48 10.06 -1.25
C LEU A 55 -14.89 9.47 -1.11
N THR A 56 -15.34 8.77 -2.15
CA THR A 56 -16.70 8.24 -2.24
C THR A 56 -16.69 6.75 -2.55
N GLN A 57 -17.43 5.95 -1.78
CA GLN A 57 -17.73 4.57 -2.15
C GLN A 57 -18.73 4.54 -3.31
N ILE A 58 -18.35 3.89 -4.41
CA ILE A 58 -19.16 3.80 -5.64
C ILE A 58 -19.76 2.42 -5.87
N ALA A 59 -19.20 1.38 -5.26
CA ALA A 59 -19.75 0.03 -5.27
C ALA A 59 -19.34 -0.73 -4.00
N ASN A 60 -20.16 -1.71 -3.64
CA ASN A 60 -19.86 -2.74 -2.64
C ASN A 60 -20.43 -4.07 -3.16
N VAL A 61 -19.63 -5.13 -3.11
CA VAL A 61 -20.07 -6.51 -3.38
C VAL A 61 -19.95 -7.30 -2.08
N PRO A 62 -21.06 -7.56 -1.37
CA PRO A 62 -21.06 -8.32 -0.12
C PRO A 62 -20.47 -9.71 -0.28
N LYS A 63 -19.94 -10.28 0.82
CA LYS A 63 -19.56 -11.69 0.85
C LYS A 63 -20.76 -12.57 0.46
N PHE A 64 -20.50 -13.59 -0.35
CA PHE A 64 -21.52 -14.47 -0.91
C PHE A 64 -21.03 -15.92 -0.94
N GLY A 65 -21.96 -16.85 -1.22
CA GLY A 65 -21.62 -18.27 -1.42
C GLY A 65 -20.86 -18.88 -0.24
N GLY A 66 -19.75 -19.56 -0.52
CA GLY A 66 -18.91 -20.22 0.47
C GLY A 66 -18.22 -19.28 1.47
N PHE A 67 -18.28 -17.96 1.23
CA PHE A 67 -17.64 -16.93 2.06
C PHE A 67 -18.64 -16.11 2.88
N ALA A 68 -19.94 -16.45 2.82
CA ALA A 68 -20.99 -15.67 3.49
C ALA A 68 -20.94 -15.71 5.03
N SER A 69 -20.29 -16.72 5.63
CA SER A 69 -20.20 -16.83 7.10
C SER A 69 -19.28 -15.78 7.72
N GLU A 70 -19.58 -15.35 8.95
CA GLU A 70 -18.73 -14.40 9.70
C GLU A 70 -17.29 -14.89 9.89
N ALA A 71 -17.07 -16.21 10.02
CA ALA A 71 -15.75 -16.83 10.18
C ALA A 71 -14.94 -16.94 8.88
N ALA A 72 -15.53 -16.64 7.72
CA ALA A 72 -14.85 -16.61 6.44
C ALA A 72 -14.33 -15.19 6.21
N TYR A 73 -13.24 -14.84 6.91
CA TYR A 73 -12.63 -13.51 6.81
C TYR A 73 -12.05 -13.29 5.42
N ASN A 74 -12.39 -12.16 4.81
CA ASN A 74 -11.68 -11.68 3.62
C ASN A 74 -10.26 -11.25 4.00
N SER A 75 -9.35 -11.36 3.05
CA SER A 75 -7.92 -11.12 3.23
C SER A 75 -7.34 -10.32 2.06
N ASP A 76 -6.09 -10.50 1.67
CA ASP A 76 -5.45 -9.58 0.73
C ASP A 76 -6.01 -9.61 -0.72
N LEU A 77 -5.56 -8.68 -1.56
CA LEU A 77 -5.98 -8.48 -2.95
C LEU A 77 -4.79 -8.58 -3.90
N ALA A 78 -5.05 -9.11 -5.09
CA ALA A 78 -4.17 -9.02 -6.24
C ALA A 78 -4.95 -8.56 -7.48
N PHE A 79 -4.26 -7.97 -8.45
CA PHE A 79 -4.89 -7.42 -9.67
C PHE A 79 -4.25 -7.97 -10.92
N GLN A 80 -5.09 -8.24 -11.92
CA GLN A 80 -4.65 -8.57 -13.26
C GLN A 80 -5.68 -8.10 -14.30
N ASP A 81 -5.22 -7.34 -15.28
CA ASP A 81 -6.00 -6.65 -16.28
C ASP A 81 -7.11 -5.82 -15.63
N ASN A 82 -8.36 -6.09 -16.00
CA ASN A 82 -9.55 -5.51 -15.38
C ASN A 82 -10.14 -6.44 -14.30
N HIS A 83 -9.34 -7.25 -13.63
CA HIS A 83 -9.83 -8.16 -12.58
C HIS A 83 -9.19 -7.88 -11.22
N VAL A 84 -10.01 -8.06 -10.19
CA VAL A 84 -9.57 -8.10 -8.79
C VAL A 84 -9.72 -9.53 -8.30
N ILE A 85 -8.63 -10.07 -7.74
CA ILE A 85 -8.60 -11.35 -7.05
C ILE A 85 -8.65 -11.02 -5.55
N ALA A 86 -9.75 -11.37 -4.89
CA ALA A 86 -9.95 -11.13 -3.46
C ALA A 86 -9.76 -12.41 -2.67
N GLY A 87 -8.81 -12.40 -1.74
CA GLY A 87 -8.54 -13.48 -0.81
C GLY A 87 -9.63 -13.62 0.25
N ASN A 88 -9.76 -14.85 0.76
CA ASN A 88 -10.58 -15.20 1.89
C ASN A 88 -9.99 -16.42 2.61
N TYR A 89 -10.23 -16.56 3.91
CA TYR A 89 -9.78 -17.72 4.69
C TYR A 89 -10.30 -19.06 4.12
N ASN A 90 -11.39 -19.02 3.37
CA ASN A 90 -12.01 -20.16 2.70
C ASN A 90 -11.62 -20.29 1.22
N GLY A 91 -10.77 -19.44 0.64
CA GLY A 91 -10.34 -19.51 -0.77
C GLY A 91 -10.16 -18.13 -1.41
N PHE A 92 -10.68 -17.92 -2.61
CA PHE A 92 -10.66 -16.61 -3.27
C PHE A 92 -11.84 -16.41 -4.23
N SER A 93 -12.11 -15.15 -4.56
CA SER A 93 -13.07 -14.75 -5.61
C SER A 93 -12.37 -13.89 -6.65
N ILE A 94 -12.76 -14.06 -7.92
CA ILE A 94 -12.31 -13.20 -9.02
C ILE A 94 -13.49 -12.33 -9.44
N PHE A 95 -13.26 -11.02 -9.52
CA PHE A 95 -14.21 -10.03 -9.95
C PHE A 95 -13.72 -9.34 -11.23
N ASP A 96 -14.61 -9.15 -12.21
CA ASP A 96 -14.40 -8.24 -13.32
C ASP A 96 -14.80 -6.83 -12.89
N VAL A 97 -13.84 -5.91 -12.96
CA VAL A 97 -13.96 -4.50 -12.61
C VAL A 97 -13.76 -3.59 -13.81
N SER A 98 -13.96 -4.09 -15.03
CA SER A 98 -14.00 -3.27 -16.26
C SER A 98 -15.02 -2.12 -16.17
N ASN A 99 -16.08 -2.32 -15.38
CA ASN A 99 -16.92 -1.25 -14.85
C ASN A 99 -16.80 -1.19 -13.31
N PRO A 100 -15.96 -0.32 -12.74
CA PRO A 100 -15.74 -0.23 -11.29
C PRO A 100 -16.98 0.18 -10.48
N ALA A 101 -17.98 0.80 -11.12
CA ALA A 101 -19.25 1.14 -10.48
C ALA A 101 -20.23 -0.05 -10.43
N SER A 102 -19.92 -1.17 -11.09
CA SER A 102 -20.73 -2.39 -11.04
C SER A 102 -19.84 -3.63 -11.23
N PRO A 103 -18.97 -3.97 -10.26
CA PRO A 103 -18.14 -5.16 -10.33
C PRO A 103 -18.98 -6.44 -10.51
N GLN A 104 -18.50 -7.35 -11.35
CA GLN A 104 -19.18 -8.63 -11.63
C GLN A 104 -18.37 -9.79 -11.06
N VAL A 105 -19.04 -10.74 -10.42
CA VAL A 105 -18.40 -11.99 -9.98
C VAL A 105 -18.10 -12.85 -11.21
N VAL A 106 -16.84 -13.22 -11.39
CA VAL A 106 -16.41 -14.16 -12.44
C VAL A 106 -16.40 -15.58 -11.91
N SER A 107 -15.77 -15.79 -10.75
CA SER A 107 -15.71 -17.10 -10.10
C SER A 107 -15.51 -16.97 -8.58
N GLN A 108 -15.87 -18.04 -7.86
CA GLN A 108 -15.53 -18.22 -6.45
C GLN A 108 -14.97 -19.63 -6.27
N VAL A 109 -13.74 -19.72 -5.77
CA VAL A 109 -13.03 -20.97 -5.53
C VAL A 109 -12.99 -21.20 -4.02
N VAL A 110 -13.70 -22.23 -3.56
CA VAL A 110 -13.68 -22.63 -2.14
C VAL A 110 -12.54 -23.64 -1.94
N CYS A 111 -11.52 -23.21 -1.21
CA CYS A 111 -10.33 -24.00 -0.92
C CYS A 111 -9.78 -23.59 0.46
N VAL A 112 -10.36 -24.15 1.52
CA VAL A 112 -10.10 -23.71 2.90
C VAL A 112 -8.63 -23.88 3.28
N GLY A 113 -8.07 -22.84 3.90
CA GLY A 113 -6.66 -22.79 4.29
C GLY A 113 -6.33 -21.80 5.40
N ALA A 114 -7.28 -20.92 5.76
CA ALA A 114 -7.05 -19.69 6.54
C ALA A 114 -6.00 -18.77 5.88
N GLN A 115 -5.98 -17.51 6.30
CA GLN A 115 -5.27 -16.39 5.68
C GLN A 115 -5.67 -16.14 4.23
N GLY A 116 -5.24 -16.97 3.27
CA GLY A 116 -5.76 -16.94 1.90
C GLY A 116 -5.36 -15.70 1.10
N ASP A 117 -4.20 -15.10 1.42
CA ASP A 117 -3.65 -13.98 0.68
C ASP A 117 -3.25 -14.43 -0.74
N PRO A 118 -3.75 -13.76 -1.79
CA PRO A 118 -3.43 -14.08 -3.16
C PRO A 118 -2.23 -13.26 -3.69
N SER A 119 -1.48 -13.84 -4.61
CA SER A 119 -0.68 -13.10 -5.59
C SER A 119 -0.80 -13.73 -6.97
N VAL A 120 -0.57 -12.95 -8.03
CA VAL A 120 -0.69 -13.40 -9.42
C VAL A 120 0.58 -13.10 -10.21
N TYR A 121 0.92 -13.97 -11.15
CA TYR A 121 2.00 -13.72 -12.11
C TYR A 121 1.68 -14.43 -13.43
N GLY A 122 1.34 -13.67 -14.45
CA GLY A 122 0.80 -14.20 -15.70
C GLY A 122 -0.40 -15.11 -15.42
N ASN A 123 -0.42 -16.33 -15.95
CA ASN A 123 -1.56 -17.23 -15.73
C ASN A 123 -1.56 -17.94 -14.37
N LEU A 124 -0.66 -17.59 -13.45
CA LEU A 124 -0.55 -18.28 -12.16
C LEU A 124 -1.13 -17.42 -11.03
N LEU A 125 -1.84 -18.07 -10.11
CA LEU A 125 -2.27 -17.52 -8.83
C LEU A 125 -1.67 -18.36 -7.70
N PHE A 126 -1.07 -17.67 -6.74
CA PHE A 126 -0.50 -18.23 -5.52
C PHE A 126 -1.43 -17.89 -4.36
N LEU A 127 -1.78 -18.86 -3.53
CA LEU A 127 -2.68 -18.69 -2.40
C LEU A 127 -2.00 -19.18 -1.12
N ALA A 128 -1.89 -18.30 -0.14
CA ALA A 128 -1.33 -18.60 1.17
C ALA A 128 -2.25 -19.54 1.98
N VAL A 129 -1.65 -20.49 2.72
CA VAL A 129 -2.32 -21.40 3.65
C VAL A 129 -1.51 -21.44 4.94
N ASP A 130 -2.05 -20.86 5.99
CA ASP A 130 -1.39 -20.69 7.29
C ASP A 130 -2.00 -21.53 8.42
N SER A 131 -2.97 -22.40 8.08
CA SER A 131 -3.54 -23.36 9.00
C SER A 131 -3.30 -24.80 8.55
N PRO A 132 -2.90 -25.71 9.47
CA PRO A 132 -2.72 -27.11 9.13
C PRO A 132 -4.01 -27.75 8.61
N ARG A 133 -3.89 -28.45 7.50
CA ARG A 133 -4.96 -29.20 6.82
C ARG A 133 -4.71 -30.70 6.90
N SER A 134 -5.73 -31.54 6.73
CA SER A 134 -5.56 -33.00 6.70
C SER A 134 -4.71 -33.51 5.53
N ASP A 135 -4.72 -32.76 4.43
CA ASP A 135 -4.05 -33.01 3.16
C ASP A 135 -4.01 -31.70 2.36
N ASP A 136 -3.42 -31.71 1.16
CA ASP A 136 -3.23 -30.52 0.34
C ASP A 136 -4.45 -30.13 -0.53
N SER A 137 -5.50 -30.97 -0.55
CA SER A 137 -6.68 -30.74 -1.38
C SER A 137 -7.58 -29.62 -0.85
N CYS A 138 -8.41 -29.05 -1.73
CA CYS A 138 -9.46 -28.10 -1.32
C CYS A 138 -10.61 -28.74 -0.53
N SER A 139 -10.70 -30.08 -0.53
CA SER A 139 -11.65 -30.85 0.29
C SER A 139 -11.09 -31.22 1.67
N SER A 140 -9.86 -30.80 1.99
CA SER A 140 -9.21 -31.10 3.26
C SER A 140 -10.03 -30.63 4.46
N SER A 141 -9.93 -31.38 5.54
CA SER A 141 -10.46 -31.01 6.85
C SER A 141 -9.39 -30.30 7.70
N ALA A 142 -9.78 -29.76 8.86
CA ALA A 142 -8.81 -29.15 9.78
C ALA A 142 -7.79 -30.20 10.26
N GLY A 143 -6.51 -29.85 10.18
CA GLY A 143 -5.39 -30.66 10.62
C GLY A 143 -4.87 -30.23 12.00
N SER A 144 -3.69 -30.73 12.36
CA SER A 144 -2.99 -30.35 13.59
C SER A 144 -1.51 -30.22 13.32
N VAL A 145 -0.89 -29.15 13.83
CA VAL A 145 0.56 -28.91 13.73
C VAL A 145 1.41 -30.07 14.25
N ALA A 146 0.87 -30.90 15.16
CA ALA A 146 1.59 -32.03 15.76
C ALA A 146 1.63 -33.29 14.87
N GLN A 147 0.87 -33.31 13.78
CA GLN A 147 0.75 -34.47 12.91
C GLN A 147 1.65 -34.33 11.68
N GLU A 148 2.46 -35.35 11.41
CA GLU A 148 3.33 -35.42 10.21
C GLU A 148 2.54 -35.31 8.91
N SER A 149 1.32 -35.86 8.89
CA SER A 149 0.45 -35.87 7.71
C SER A 149 -0.20 -34.52 7.42
N ALA A 150 -0.31 -33.63 8.41
CA ALA A 150 -0.98 -32.35 8.21
C ALA A 150 -0.23 -31.51 7.16
N TRP A 151 -0.92 -30.70 6.35
CA TRP A 151 -0.35 -29.91 5.26
C TRP A 151 -0.68 -28.42 5.40
N GLU A 152 0.30 -27.57 5.10
CA GLU A 152 0.17 -26.11 4.99
C GLU A 152 1.31 -25.59 4.10
N GLY A 153 1.15 -24.39 3.53
CA GLY A 153 2.12 -23.82 2.59
C GLY A 153 1.45 -22.97 1.52
N VAL A 154 1.85 -23.14 0.25
CA VAL A 154 1.32 -22.37 -0.87
C VAL A 154 0.58 -23.27 -1.85
N ARG A 155 -0.63 -22.87 -2.25
CA ARG A 155 -1.37 -23.49 -3.36
C ARG A 155 -1.18 -22.66 -4.62
N ILE A 156 -1.03 -23.34 -5.76
CA ILE A 156 -0.82 -22.72 -7.07
C ILE A 156 -1.97 -23.13 -8.00
N PHE A 157 -2.61 -22.13 -8.58
CA PHE A 157 -3.69 -22.27 -9.54
C PHE A 157 -3.27 -21.73 -10.90
N ASP A 158 -3.72 -22.39 -11.96
CA ASP A 158 -3.76 -21.82 -13.30
C ASP A 158 -5.07 -21.04 -13.45
N ILE A 159 -4.96 -19.75 -13.75
CA ILE A 159 -6.05 -18.79 -13.95
C ILE A 159 -6.12 -18.28 -15.40
N SER A 160 -5.57 -19.01 -16.38
CA SER A 160 -5.69 -18.65 -17.80
C SER A 160 -7.17 -18.53 -18.23
N ASP A 161 -8.04 -19.31 -17.60
CA ASP A 161 -9.49 -19.13 -17.62
C ASP A 161 -9.97 -18.72 -16.22
N LYS A 162 -10.15 -17.41 -16.02
CA LYS A 162 -10.57 -16.82 -14.76
C LYS A 162 -11.96 -17.30 -14.29
N ALA A 163 -12.80 -17.81 -15.20
CA ALA A 163 -14.11 -18.38 -14.85
C ALA A 163 -13.97 -19.81 -14.29
N ASN A 164 -12.89 -20.52 -14.64
CA ASN A 164 -12.63 -21.89 -14.20
C ASN A 164 -11.18 -22.07 -13.70
N PRO A 165 -10.75 -21.41 -12.61
CA PRO A 165 -9.41 -21.61 -12.05
C PRO A 165 -9.11 -23.07 -11.73
N ARG A 166 -7.90 -23.53 -12.05
CA ARG A 166 -7.50 -24.92 -11.90
C ARG A 166 -6.39 -25.05 -10.87
N TYR A 167 -6.61 -25.83 -9.82
CA TYR A 167 -5.54 -26.22 -8.90
C TYR A 167 -4.53 -27.10 -9.66
N ILE A 168 -3.27 -26.66 -9.73
CA ILE A 168 -2.21 -27.41 -10.44
C ILE A 168 -1.09 -27.93 -9.53
N LYS A 169 -0.83 -27.28 -8.40
CA LYS A 169 0.31 -27.61 -7.54
C LYS A 169 0.12 -27.09 -6.12
N SER A 170 0.71 -27.81 -5.17
CA SER A 170 0.86 -27.41 -3.77
C SER A 170 2.34 -27.49 -3.41
N VAL A 171 2.82 -26.57 -2.58
CA VAL A 171 4.17 -26.61 -2.04
C VAL A 171 4.07 -26.45 -0.53
N ARG A 172 4.45 -27.51 0.18
CA ARG A 172 4.53 -27.52 1.65
C ARG A 172 5.70 -26.66 2.12
N THR A 173 5.49 -25.94 3.21
CA THR A 173 6.55 -25.28 3.97
C THR A 173 6.48 -25.73 5.44
N ASP A 174 7.52 -25.43 6.23
CA ASP A 174 7.58 -25.90 7.61
C ASP A 174 6.49 -25.29 8.51
N CYS A 175 6.12 -24.03 8.26
CA CYS A 175 5.23 -23.19 9.08
C CYS A 175 4.07 -22.60 8.28
N GLY A 176 3.66 -23.27 7.20
CA GLY A 176 2.66 -22.73 6.27
C GLY A 176 3.13 -21.46 5.55
N SER A 177 2.16 -20.74 5.00
CA SER A 177 2.34 -19.43 4.38
C SER A 177 1.29 -18.51 4.98
N HIS A 178 1.73 -17.53 5.77
CA HIS A 178 0.84 -16.47 6.25
C HIS A 178 0.66 -15.46 5.12
N THR A 179 1.66 -14.65 4.83
CA THR A 179 1.69 -13.90 3.57
C THR A 179 2.60 -14.60 2.55
N LEU A 180 2.59 -14.12 1.31
CA LEU A 180 3.55 -14.51 0.29
C LEU A 180 3.86 -13.32 -0.61
N THR A 181 5.10 -13.25 -1.10
CA THR A 181 5.57 -12.16 -1.96
C THR A 181 6.32 -12.73 -3.16
N LEU A 182 6.06 -12.20 -4.34
CA LEU A 182 6.72 -12.65 -5.56
C LEU A 182 8.01 -11.86 -5.81
N VAL A 183 9.03 -12.56 -6.31
CA VAL A 183 10.28 -11.96 -6.80
C VAL A 183 10.54 -12.57 -8.17
N PRO A 184 10.20 -11.86 -9.27
CA PRO A 184 10.48 -12.34 -10.62
C PRO A 184 11.99 -12.54 -10.83
N SER A 185 12.36 -13.62 -11.53
CA SER A 185 13.75 -13.83 -11.94
C SER A 185 14.16 -12.81 -13.01
N LYS A 186 15.46 -12.47 -13.05
CA LYS A 186 15.99 -11.48 -14.01
C LYS A 186 15.99 -11.96 -15.47
N ASP A 187 15.84 -13.26 -15.70
CA ASP A 187 15.79 -13.87 -17.03
C ASP A 187 14.36 -14.22 -17.48
N ASP A 188 13.35 -13.85 -16.68
CA ASP A 188 11.92 -14.09 -16.92
C ASP A 188 11.57 -15.58 -17.13
N THR A 189 12.39 -16.51 -16.61
CA THR A 189 12.12 -17.96 -16.75
C THR A 189 11.36 -18.55 -15.57
N SER A 190 11.48 -17.90 -14.41
CA SER A 190 10.91 -18.33 -13.13
C SER A 190 10.39 -17.15 -12.31
N VAL A 191 9.52 -17.43 -11.35
CA VAL A 191 9.15 -16.50 -10.29
C VAL A 191 9.44 -17.15 -8.94
N TYR A 192 10.12 -16.43 -8.06
CA TYR A 192 10.36 -16.90 -6.70
C TYR A 192 9.22 -16.44 -5.80
N VAL A 193 8.81 -17.28 -4.86
CA VAL A 193 7.83 -16.93 -3.82
C VAL A 193 8.54 -16.91 -2.49
N TYR A 194 8.66 -15.73 -1.91
CA TYR A 194 9.08 -15.55 -0.53
C TYR A 194 7.87 -15.85 0.35
N VAL A 195 8.00 -16.88 1.18
CA VAL A 195 6.95 -17.32 2.10
C VAL A 195 7.21 -16.77 3.48
N GLN A 196 6.35 -15.87 3.92
CA GLN A 196 6.39 -15.31 5.26
C GLN A 196 5.50 -16.14 6.18
N SER A 197 6.04 -16.53 7.32
CA SER A 197 5.38 -17.41 8.29
C SER A 197 6.00 -17.19 9.65
N TYR A 198 5.23 -17.44 10.70
CA TYR A 198 5.62 -17.25 12.09
C TYR A 198 4.86 -18.22 13.00
N SER A 199 4.93 -18.05 14.32
CA SER A 199 4.29 -18.90 15.33
C SER A 199 4.84 -20.34 15.43
N PRO A 200 6.17 -20.55 15.51
CA PRO A 200 6.73 -21.86 15.74
C PRO A 200 6.34 -22.43 17.11
N SER A 201 6.24 -23.75 17.20
CA SER A 201 5.82 -24.47 18.40
C SER A 201 6.67 -25.71 18.65
N ASN A 202 7.07 -25.93 19.90
CA ASN A 202 7.77 -27.16 20.30
C ASN A 202 6.91 -28.43 20.08
N ASN A 203 5.58 -28.28 20.02
CA ASN A 203 4.65 -29.37 19.75
C ASN A 203 4.39 -29.59 18.25
N ALA A 204 4.84 -28.68 17.38
CA ALA A 204 4.70 -28.86 15.95
C ALA A 204 5.65 -29.95 15.45
N PHE A 205 5.22 -30.71 14.44
CA PHE A 205 6.06 -31.71 13.79
C PHE A 205 7.15 -31.03 12.95
N TYR A 206 6.78 -30.05 12.12
CA TYR A 206 7.67 -29.29 11.23
C TYR A 206 8.09 -27.93 11.81
N CYS A 207 7.13 -27.03 12.07
CA CYS A 207 7.38 -25.64 12.50
C CYS A 207 7.92 -25.50 13.95
N LYS A 208 9.20 -25.83 14.18
CA LYS A 208 9.82 -25.78 15.51
C LYS A 208 10.66 -24.51 15.72
N PRO A 209 10.75 -23.98 16.96
CA PRO A 209 11.68 -22.90 17.26
C PRO A 209 13.16 -23.35 17.21
N PRO A 210 14.10 -22.46 16.85
CA PRO A 210 13.88 -21.14 16.25
C PRO A 210 13.46 -21.27 14.77
N HIS A 211 12.56 -20.40 14.31
CA HIS A 211 12.20 -20.33 12.88
C HIS A 211 13.16 -19.40 12.15
N ASP A 212 13.20 -18.10 12.52
CA ASP A 212 14.17 -17.07 12.10
C ASP A 212 14.52 -16.99 10.60
N LYS A 213 13.71 -17.63 9.75
CA LYS A 213 13.95 -17.87 8.33
C LYS A 213 12.71 -17.57 7.52
N ILE A 214 12.91 -17.44 6.21
CA ILE A 214 11.83 -17.51 5.22
C ILE A 214 12.02 -18.75 4.37
N SER A 215 10.94 -19.30 3.81
CA SER A 215 11.04 -20.32 2.76
C SER A 215 10.96 -19.64 1.40
N ILE A 216 11.80 -20.06 0.46
CA ILE A 216 11.80 -19.53 -0.91
C ILE A 216 11.43 -20.67 -1.85
N ILE A 217 10.32 -20.51 -2.55
CA ILE A 217 9.84 -21.46 -3.56
C ILE A 217 10.28 -20.95 -4.92
N ASP A 218 10.89 -21.80 -5.73
CA ASP A 218 11.10 -21.55 -7.16
C ASP A 218 9.91 -22.10 -7.94
N VAL A 219 9.39 -21.31 -8.89
CA VAL A 219 8.28 -21.66 -9.76
C VAL A 219 8.70 -21.42 -11.21
N PRO A 220 9.19 -22.47 -11.90
CA PRO A 220 9.53 -22.37 -13.32
C PRO A 220 8.28 -22.10 -14.16
N LEU A 221 8.25 -21.02 -14.93
CA LEU A 221 7.04 -20.57 -15.65
C LEU A 221 6.62 -21.54 -16.76
N ALA A 222 7.60 -22.21 -17.38
CA ALA A 222 7.34 -23.23 -18.39
C ALA A 222 6.83 -24.57 -17.80
N ASN A 223 7.04 -24.81 -16.50
CA ASN A 223 6.59 -26.03 -15.82
C ASN A 223 6.26 -25.76 -14.34
N PRO A 224 5.16 -25.03 -14.04
CA PRO A 224 4.83 -24.62 -12.68
C PRO A 224 4.55 -25.80 -11.74
N THR A 225 4.22 -26.98 -12.26
CA THR A 225 4.01 -28.19 -11.44
C THR A 225 5.30 -28.73 -10.80
N SER A 226 6.46 -28.29 -11.29
CA SER A 226 7.78 -28.60 -10.71
C SER A 226 8.16 -27.72 -9.52
N ALA A 227 7.32 -26.74 -9.15
CA ALA A 227 7.60 -25.82 -8.06
C ALA A 227 7.99 -26.54 -6.75
N SER A 228 8.98 -25.99 -6.05
CA SER A 228 9.52 -26.56 -4.81
C SER A 228 10.27 -25.52 -3.99
N VAL A 229 10.42 -25.77 -2.68
CA VAL A 229 11.28 -24.94 -1.83
C VAL A 229 12.75 -25.15 -2.23
N VAL A 230 13.42 -24.08 -2.64
CA VAL A 230 14.83 -24.10 -3.09
C VAL A 230 15.79 -23.53 -2.05
N ALA A 231 15.32 -22.66 -1.16
CA ALA A 231 16.14 -22.07 -0.11
C ALA A 231 15.33 -21.78 1.16
N THR A 232 16.02 -21.75 2.29
CA THR A 232 15.46 -21.38 3.60
C THR A 232 16.41 -20.45 4.37
N PRO A 233 16.72 -19.26 3.83
CA PRO A 233 17.71 -18.37 4.42
C PRO A 233 17.27 -17.89 5.81
N VAL A 234 18.20 -17.92 6.75
CA VAL A 234 18.02 -17.36 8.10
C VAL A 234 18.27 -15.86 8.01
N LEU A 235 17.24 -15.06 8.29
CA LEU A 235 17.32 -13.60 8.22
C LEU A 235 17.93 -12.99 9.49
N PHE A 236 17.88 -13.72 10.60
CA PHE A 236 18.37 -13.27 11.90
C PHE A 236 19.37 -14.27 12.51
N PRO A 237 20.57 -14.45 11.92
CA PRO A 237 21.53 -15.48 12.35
C PRO A 237 22.08 -15.26 13.76
N ASP A 238 22.12 -14.02 14.23
CA ASP A 238 22.53 -13.65 15.60
C ASP A 238 21.35 -13.62 16.60
N GLY A 239 20.16 -14.06 16.16
CA GLY A 239 18.90 -14.01 16.89
C GLY A 239 18.11 -12.73 16.64
N GLY A 240 16.83 -12.87 16.29
CA GLY A 240 15.89 -11.75 16.19
C GLY A 240 15.59 -11.12 17.56
N ASN A 241 14.66 -10.17 17.60
CA ASN A 241 14.06 -9.73 18.87
C ASN A 241 13.48 -10.95 19.62
N THR A 242 13.37 -10.92 20.95
CA THR A 242 12.87 -12.08 21.73
C THR A 242 11.47 -12.55 21.33
N ASN A 243 10.72 -11.69 20.64
CA ASN A 243 9.38 -11.97 20.11
C ASN A 243 9.37 -12.19 18.59
N THR A 244 10.49 -12.01 17.90
CA THR A 244 10.61 -12.31 16.47
C THR A 244 10.63 -13.81 16.31
N SER A 245 9.68 -14.32 15.54
CA SER A 245 9.55 -15.76 15.29
C SER A 245 9.39 -16.08 13.80
N GLY A 246 9.72 -15.10 12.96
CA GLY A 246 9.51 -15.12 11.51
C GLY A 246 9.14 -13.73 11.00
N CYS A 247 9.17 -13.56 9.69
CA CYS A 247 8.61 -12.36 9.07
C CYS A 247 7.10 -12.51 8.91
N HIS A 248 6.36 -11.42 9.17
CA HIS A 248 4.92 -11.38 8.95
C HIS A 248 4.62 -11.06 7.49
N ASP A 249 5.23 -10.00 6.96
CA ASP A 249 5.10 -9.55 5.57
C ASP A 249 6.48 -9.05 5.08
N ILE A 250 6.72 -9.19 3.78
CA ILE A 250 7.89 -8.65 3.09
C ILE A 250 7.41 -7.99 1.81
N THR A 251 7.70 -6.71 1.66
CA THR A 251 7.54 -6.05 0.36
C THR A 251 8.84 -6.14 -0.42
N ALA A 252 8.83 -6.82 -1.55
CA ALA A 252 9.90 -6.84 -2.52
C ALA A 252 9.77 -5.65 -3.48
N TYR A 253 10.89 -5.08 -3.87
CA TYR A 253 11.02 -4.07 -4.90
C TYR A 253 12.02 -4.58 -5.97
N PRO A 254 11.56 -5.44 -6.90
CA PRO A 254 12.44 -6.16 -7.83
C PRO A 254 13.31 -5.26 -8.72
N ASP A 255 12.80 -4.09 -9.14
CA ASP A 255 13.54 -3.16 -10.00
C ASP A 255 14.74 -2.52 -9.30
N LEU A 256 14.74 -2.49 -7.96
CA LEU A 256 15.82 -1.92 -7.15
C LEU A 256 16.66 -2.98 -6.44
N ASP A 257 16.35 -4.26 -6.62
CA ASP A 257 16.95 -5.38 -5.89
C ASP A 257 16.89 -5.19 -4.37
N LEU A 258 15.78 -4.63 -3.90
CA LEU A 258 15.54 -4.37 -2.48
C LEU A 258 14.30 -5.10 -1.98
N ALA A 259 14.28 -5.42 -0.69
CA ALA A 259 13.05 -5.79 0.01
C ALA A 259 13.02 -5.18 1.42
N ALA A 260 11.83 -4.92 1.94
CA ALA A 260 11.62 -4.49 3.31
C ALA A 260 10.75 -5.52 4.03
N GLY A 261 11.26 -6.08 5.12
CA GLY A 261 10.57 -7.10 5.91
C GLY A 261 10.07 -6.54 7.24
N ALA A 262 8.81 -6.79 7.54
CA ALA A 262 8.21 -6.52 8.84
C ALA A 262 8.10 -7.84 9.59
N CYS A 263 8.97 -8.05 10.56
CA CYS A 263 9.22 -9.37 11.13
C CYS A 263 8.86 -9.45 12.61
N MET A 264 7.61 -9.06 12.91
CA MET A 264 6.99 -9.03 14.23
C MET A 264 7.69 -8.11 15.23
N GLY A 265 8.97 -8.33 15.56
CA GLY A 265 9.76 -7.51 16.49
C GLY A 265 10.85 -6.67 15.82
N ASP A 266 11.08 -6.85 14.52
CA ASP A 266 12.14 -6.20 13.75
C ASP A 266 11.62 -5.68 12.41
N GLY A 267 12.06 -4.48 12.02
CA GLY A 267 11.97 -4.00 10.64
C GLY A 267 13.32 -4.18 9.96
N VAL A 268 13.35 -4.80 8.78
CA VAL A 268 14.58 -5.06 8.02
C VAL A 268 14.53 -4.48 6.62
N LEU A 269 15.68 -4.02 6.14
CA LEU A 269 15.94 -3.72 4.73
C LEU A 269 16.90 -4.79 4.21
N MET A 270 16.59 -5.36 3.05
CA MET A 270 17.32 -6.48 2.45
C MET A 270 17.75 -6.14 1.02
N ASP A 271 18.92 -6.66 0.64
CA ASP A 271 19.33 -6.83 -0.76
C ASP A 271 18.77 -8.18 -1.25
N ILE A 272 18.11 -8.17 -2.40
CA ILE A 272 17.52 -9.35 -3.05
C ILE A 272 18.04 -9.54 -4.48
N SER A 273 19.21 -8.99 -4.80
CA SER A 273 19.86 -9.17 -6.12
C SER A 273 20.15 -10.64 -6.44
N ASP A 274 20.38 -11.46 -5.41
CA ASP A 274 20.25 -12.92 -5.46
C ASP A 274 18.94 -13.32 -4.75
N PRO A 275 17.87 -13.64 -5.51
CA PRO A 275 16.57 -13.93 -4.92
C PRO A 275 16.58 -15.12 -3.97
N VAL A 276 17.49 -16.09 -4.10
CA VAL A 276 17.51 -17.27 -3.20
C VAL A 276 18.41 -17.08 -1.98
N ASN A 277 19.12 -15.95 -1.90
CA ASN A 277 20.04 -15.61 -0.82
C ASN A 277 19.92 -14.11 -0.44
N PRO A 278 18.76 -13.67 0.10
CA PRO A 278 18.58 -12.29 0.54
C PRO A 278 19.53 -11.93 1.69
N VAL A 279 20.04 -10.70 1.67
CA VAL A 279 20.99 -10.21 2.68
C VAL A 279 20.42 -9.02 3.42
N VAL A 280 20.32 -9.11 4.75
CA VAL A 280 19.89 -7.98 5.60
C VAL A 280 20.96 -6.88 5.59
N LEU A 281 20.59 -5.70 5.08
CA LEU A 281 21.43 -4.50 5.02
C LEU A 281 21.30 -3.65 6.29
N SER A 282 20.07 -3.54 6.80
CA SER A 282 19.75 -2.71 7.95
C SER A 282 18.63 -3.34 8.75
N GLN A 283 18.68 -3.19 10.07
CA GLN A 283 17.68 -3.67 11.01
C GLN A 283 17.34 -2.55 11.99
N VAL A 284 16.06 -2.37 12.27
CA VAL A 284 15.55 -1.38 13.22
C VAL A 284 14.57 -2.05 14.17
N ARG A 285 14.50 -1.50 15.38
CA ARG A 285 13.53 -1.86 16.42
C ARG A 285 12.94 -0.58 16.97
N ASP A 286 11.68 -0.66 17.38
CA ASP A 286 10.95 0.47 17.92
C ASP A 286 10.19 0.00 19.17
N THR A 287 10.43 0.66 20.29
CA THR A 287 9.76 0.33 21.57
C THR A 287 8.28 0.66 21.58
N ASN A 288 7.80 1.44 20.61
CA ASN A 288 6.38 1.73 20.44
C ASN A 288 5.66 0.68 19.58
N PHE A 289 6.41 -0.10 18.78
CA PHE A 289 5.86 -1.17 17.96
C PHE A 289 5.70 -2.43 18.80
N ALA A 290 4.53 -3.03 18.71
CA ALA A 290 4.26 -4.34 19.29
C ALA A 290 4.27 -5.44 18.24
N PHE A 291 3.92 -5.11 16.99
CA PHE A 291 3.85 -6.08 15.91
C PHE A 291 4.19 -5.43 14.57
N TRP A 292 5.43 -5.58 14.12
CA TRP A 292 5.87 -5.18 12.78
C TRP A 292 5.14 -6.02 11.75
N HIS A 293 4.17 -5.41 11.08
CA HIS A 293 3.18 -6.08 10.27
C HIS A 293 3.51 -6.08 8.78
N SER A 294 3.68 -4.88 8.18
CA SER A 294 3.99 -4.73 6.76
C SER A 294 4.88 -3.51 6.50
N ALA A 295 5.37 -3.42 5.26
CA ALA A 295 6.27 -2.37 4.80
C ALA A 295 5.86 -1.87 3.41
N THR A 296 6.03 -0.58 3.13
CA THR A 296 5.77 -0.02 1.79
C THR A 296 6.89 0.96 1.45
N PHE A 297 7.53 0.79 0.30
CA PHE A 297 8.50 1.76 -0.17
C PHE A 297 7.79 2.96 -0.80
N ASN A 298 8.40 4.14 -0.77
CA ASN A 298 8.04 5.12 -1.81
C ASN A 298 8.58 4.66 -3.18
N ASN A 299 8.06 5.23 -4.27
CA ASN A 299 8.43 4.74 -5.60
C ASN A 299 9.90 5.01 -5.96
N ALA A 300 10.53 6.04 -5.39
CA ALA A 300 11.96 6.26 -5.54
C ALA A 300 12.85 5.24 -4.77
N GLY A 301 12.28 4.39 -3.91
CA GLY A 301 13.02 3.46 -3.06
C GLY A 301 13.95 4.16 -2.06
N THR A 302 13.57 5.35 -1.61
CA THR A 302 14.34 6.18 -0.66
C THR A 302 13.70 6.26 0.72
N LYS A 303 12.51 5.67 0.89
CA LYS A 303 11.74 5.65 2.14
C LYS A 303 11.06 4.31 2.32
N VAL A 304 10.79 3.95 3.57
CA VAL A 304 9.93 2.83 3.94
C VAL A 304 8.95 3.28 5.01
N VAL A 305 7.68 2.99 4.78
CA VAL A 305 6.62 3.07 5.79
C VAL A 305 6.45 1.68 6.38
N PHE A 306 6.73 1.52 7.67
CA PHE A 306 6.43 0.28 8.40
C PHE A 306 5.16 0.45 9.22
N THR A 307 4.40 -0.63 9.36
CA THR A 307 3.11 -0.63 10.04
C THR A 307 3.17 -1.44 11.33
N ASP A 308 2.67 -0.87 12.44
CA ASP A 308 2.50 -1.54 13.73
C ASP A 308 1.06 -2.04 13.88
N GLU A 309 0.86 -3.35 13.84
CA GLU A 309 -0.44 -3.98 14.08
C GLU A 309 -0.62 -4.31 15.57
N LEU A 310 -0.45 -3.30 16.42
CA LEU A 310 -0.69 -3.41 17.86
C LEU A 310 -2.06 -4.06 18.13
N GLY A 311 -2.08 -5.06 19.01
CA GLY A 311 -3.30 -5.80 19.33
C GLY A 311 -3.68 -6.88 18.32
N GLY A 312 -2.81 -7.20 17.35
CA GLY A 312 -2.95 -8.34 16.42
C GLY A 312 -4.23 -8.29 15.59
N GLY A 313 -4.54 -7.11 15.06
CA GLY A 313 -5.68 -6.85 14.20
C GLY A 313 -7.05 -6.87 14.87
N SER A 314 -7.17 -7.40 16.08
CA SER A 314 -8.44 -7.53 16.83
C SER A 314 -8.62 -6.49 17.95
N GLY A 315 -7.58 -5.70 18.21
CA GLY A 315 -7.53 -4.68 19.26
C GLY A 315 -8.22 -3.37 18.87
N ALA A 316 -8.83 -2.70 19.84
CA ALA A 316 -9.42 -1.36 19.68
C ALA A 316 -8.36 -0.27 19.95
N ILE A 317 -7.44 -0.06 19.01
CA ILE A 317 -6.25 0.79 19.23
C ILE A 317 -6.50 2.27 18.89
N CYS A 318 -7.56 2.58 18.15
CA CYS A 318 -7.96 3.95 17.82
C CYS A 318 -8.89 4.54 18.89
N THR A 319 -8.50 4.44 20.16
CA THR A 319 -9.23 5.02 21.30
C THR A 319 -8.34 6.00 22.07
N PRO A 320 -8.91 6.92 22.89
CA PRO A 320 -8.13 7.85 23.71
C PRO A 320 -7.12 7.20 24.66
N ALA A 321 -7.24 5.89 24.91
CA ALA A 321 -6.33 5.15 25.79
C ALA A 321 -4.94 4.90 25.16
N TYR A 322 -4.81 5.02 23.84
CA TYR A 322 -3.56 4.77 23.12
C TYR A 322 -2.98 6.06 22.55
N ARG A 323 -1.65 6.18 22.59
CA ARG A 323 -0.93 7.34 22.06
C ARG A 323 -0.93 7.34 20.53
N ALA A 324 -0.67 8.50 19.94
CA ALA A 324 -0.56 8.67 18.49
C ALA A 324 0.58 7.87 17.84
N ASN A 325 1.54 7.36 18.63
CA ASN A 325 2.65 6.55 18.16
C ASN A 325 2.48 5.05 18.45
N GLN A 326 1.28 4.59 18.82
CA GLN A 326 0.98 3.19 19.11
C GLN A 326 -0.08 2.66 18.15
N GLY A 327 0.15 1.50 17.52
CA GLY A 327 -0.68 1.02 16.43
C GLY A 327 -0.67 1.96 15.22
N ALA A 328 0.50 2.52 14.94
CA ALA A 328 0.73 3.61 13.99
C ALA A 328 1.69 3.13 12.90
N ASN A 329 1.76 3.87 11.80
CA ASN A 329 2.88 3.75 10.89
C ASN A 329 4.12 4.43 11.48
N ALA A 330 5.30 3.91 11.17
CA ALA A 330 6.58 4.57 11.37
C ALA A 330 7.27 4.78 10.02
N LEU A 331 7.69 6.02 9.77
CA LEU A 331 8.31 6.42 8.51
C LEU A 331 9.82 6.49 8.68
N TYR A 332 10.53 5.83 7.78
CA TYR A 332 11.99 5.78 7.73
C TYR A 332 12.48 6.27 6.38
N ASP A 333 13.54 7.07 6.39
CA ASP A 333 14.33 7.32 5.19
C ASP A 333 15.40 6.23 5.04
N ILE A 334 15.69 5.84 3.81
CA ILE A 334 16.84 5.00 3.45
C ILE A 334 17.99 5.94 3.07
N VAL A 335 19.06 5.92 3.85
CA VAL A 335 20.27 6.69 3.57
C VAL A 335 21.44 5.75 3.30
N GLY A 336 22.48 6.23 2.60
CA GLY A 336 23.59 5.37 2.16
C GLY A 336 23.30 4.72 0.80
N SER A 337 24.18 3.82 0.38
CA SER A 337 24.13 3.17 -0.94
C SER A 337 24.73 1.77 -0.88
N GLY A 338 24.26 0.86 -1.75
CA GLY A 338 24.73 -0.53 -1.77
C GLY A 338 24.58 -1.18 -0.40
N ALA A 339 25.64 -1.84 0.08
CA ALA A 339 25.67 -2.53 1.37
C ALA A 339 25.58 -1.58 2.59
N ASP A 340 25.84 -0.28 2.43
CA ASP A 340 25.82 0.71 3.52
C ASP A 340 24.44 1.36 3.73
N ARG A 341 23.41 0.91 3.00
CA ARG A 341 22.04 1.41 3.15
C ARG A 341 21.53 1.16 4.56
N ARG A 342 20.96 2.20 5.18
CA ARG A 342 20.42 2.14 6.54
C ARG A 342 19.09 2.88 6.67
N LEU A 343 18.22 2.35 7.51
CA LEU A 343 16.93 2.94 7.86
C LEU A 343 17.13 4.02 8.95
N VAL A 344 16.58 5.21 8.73
CA VAL A 344 16.62 6.34 9.67
C VAL A 344 15.21 6.81 9.97
N PHE A 345 14.77 6.58 11.21
CA PHE A 345 13.45 6.98 11.69
C PHE A 345 13.21 8.49 11.54
N LYS A 346 11.99 8.87 11.17
CA LYS A 346 11.56 10.27 11.01
C LYS A 346 10.36 10.63 11.86
N SER A 347 9.26 9.92 11.71
CA SER A 347 8.00 10.27 12.35
C SER A 347 7.08 9.06 12.45
N TYR A 348 5.97 9.26 13.14
CA TYR A 348 4.83 8.34 13.13
C TYR A 348 3.65 8.98 12.42
N PHE A 349 2.79 8.13 11.84
CA PHE A 349 1.47 8.53 11.39
C PHE A 349 0.42 7.59 11.98
N LYS A 350 -0.62 8.16 12.58
CA LYS A 350 -1.84 7.47 13.00
C LYS A 350 -3.03 8.29 12.56
N ILE A 351 -4.11 7.61 12.16
CA ILE A 351 -5.34 8.30 11.80
C ILE A 351 -5.82 9.19 12.96
N PRO A 352 -6.36 10.38 12.67
CA PRO A 352 -6.79 11.32 13.70
C PRO A 352 -8.16 10.98 14.31
N ARG A 353 -8.86 9.99 13.75
CA ARG A 353 -10.22 9.58 14.13
C ARG A 353 -10.21 8.61 15.30
N GLU A 354 -11.23 8.70 16.15
CA GLU A 354 -11.47 7.77 17.26
C GLU A 354 -12.59 6.77 16.90
N ASN A 355 -12.40 5.51 17.26
CA ASN A 355 -13.40 4.44 17.17
C ASN A 355 -13.87 4.01 18.56
N SER A 356 -14.95 3.24 18.61
CA SER A 356 -15.43 2.64 19.86
C SER A 356 -14.52 1.51 20.35
N ALA A 357 -14.70 1.12 21.62
CA ALA A 357 -14.05 -0.05 22.17
C ALA A 357 -14.54 -1.40 21.58
N LEU A 358 -15.58 -1.38 20.74
CA LEU A 358 -16.11 -2.56 20.04
C LEU A 358 -15.54 -2.71 18.62
N GLU A 359 -14.81 -1.72 18.13
CA GLU A 359 -14.16 -1.72 16.83
C GLU A 359 -12.71 -2.16 16.96
N ASN A 360 -12.28 -3.10 16.12
CA ASN A 360 -10.86 -3.30 15.90
C ASN A 360 -10.33 -2.22 14.95
N CYS A 361 -9.27 -1.54 15.33
CA CYS A 361 -8.68 -0.47 14.52
C CYS A 361 -7.20 -0.41 14.80
N VAL A 362 -6.40 -0.52 13.74
CA VAL A 362 -4.94 -0.37 13.73
C VAL A 362 -4.47 -0.25 12.28
N ALA A 363 -3.29 0.33 12.06
CA ALA A 363 -2.69 0.41 10.73
C ALA A 363 -2.54 -0.98 10.09
N HIS A 364 -2.83 -1.09 8.80
CA HIS A 364 -2.71 -2.34 8.03
C HIS A 364 -2.28 -2.06 6.57
N ASN A 365 -2.48 -3.02 5.66
CA ASN A 365 -1.93 -2.97 4.30
C ASN A 365 -2.43 -1.80 3.44
N GLY A 366 -1.53 -1.26 2.62
CA GLY A 366 -1.78 -0.15 1.72
C GLY A 366 -0.86 -0.16 0.50
N SER A 367 -1.17 0.68 -0.50
CA SER A 367 -0.37 0.82 -1.72
C SER A 367 -0.12 2.27 -2.08
N LEU A 368 0.93 2.50 -2.88
CA LEU A 368 1.16 3.81 -3.48
C LEU A 368 0.03 4.21 -4.44
N ILE A 369 -0.21 5.52 -4.50
CA ILE A 369 -0.93 6.18 -5.58
C ILE A 369 0.15 6.87 -6.44
N PRO A 370 0.27 6.57 -7.76
CA PRO A 370 1.28 7.14 -8.66
C PRO A 370 1.14 8.65 -8.94
N ALA A 371 1.17 9.49 -7.91
CA ALA A 371 0.97 10.94 -8.01
C ALA A 371 2.23 11.66 -8.51
N MET A 372 2.05 12.66 -9.37
CA MET A 372 3.16 13.40 -9.97
C MET A 372 3.98 14.18 -8.93
N GLY A 373 5.21 13.70 -8.68
CA GLY A 373 6.19 14.36 -7.81
C GLY A 373 5.79 14.35 -6.32
N ARG A 374 5.02 13.35 -5.90
CA ARG A 374 4.58 13.17 -4.51
C ARG A 374 4.63 11.70 -4.12
N ASP A 375 4.92 11.47 -2.85
CA ASP A 375 4.77 10.15 -2.23
C ASP A 375 3.41 10.12 -1.53
N ILE A 376 2.41 9.51 -2.18
CA ILE A 376 1.06 9.35 -1.63
C ILE A 376 0.73 7.86 -1.59
N MET A 377 0.11 7.40 -0.52
CA MET A 377 -0.43 6.05 -0.41
C MET A 377 -1.88 6.06 0.06
N VAL A 378 -2.61 5.00 -0.29
CA VAL A 378 -3.88 4.64 0.35
C VAL A 378 -3.66 3.43 1.25
N GLN A 379 -4.30 3.39 2.41
CA GLN A 379 -4.06 2.37 3.41
C GLN A 379 -5.32 1.99 4.19
N ALA A 380 -5.43 0.70 4.51
CA ALA A 380 -6.43 0.16 5.42
C ALA A 380 -6.08 0.38 6.90
N TRP A 381 -7.11 0.57 7.72
CA TRP A 381 -7.03 0.73 9.18
C TRP A 381 -8.05 -0.15 9.91
N TYR A 382 -8.38 -1.32 9.36
CA TYR A 382 -9.48 -2.17 9.82
C TYR A 382 -10.80 -1.39 9.92
N GLN A 383 -11.51 -1.40 11.06
CA GLN A 383 -12.75 -0.62 11.22
C GLN A 383 -12.48 0.89 11.36
N GLY A 384 -11.23 1.33 11.50
CA GLY A 384 -10.84 2.74 11.30
C GLY A 384 -10.91 3.20 9.83
N GLY A 385 -11.26 2.28 8.94
CA GLY A 385 -11.56 2.54 7.54
C GLY A 385 -10.32 2.63 6.68
N ILE A 386 -10.30 3.65 5.83
CA ILE A 386 -9.34 3.90 4.76
C ILE A 386 -8.81 5.31 4.93
N SER A 387 -7.50 5.47 4.80
CA SER A 387 -6.82 6.77 4.80
C SER A 387 -5.95 6.93 3.57
N VAL A 388 -5.98 8.12 2.97
CA VAL A 388 -5.05 8.54 1.93
C VAL A 388 -4.05 9.50 2.56
N ILE A 389 -2.77 9.16 2.49
CA ILE A 389 -1.70 9.80 3.24
C ILE A 389 -0.67 10.35 2.25
N ASP A 390 -0.41 11.66 2.29
CA ASP A 390 0.75 12.28 1.66
C ASP A 390 1.93 12.22 2.65
N PHE A 391 2.96 11.46 2.28
CA PHE A 391 4.20 11.29 3.06
C PHE A 391 5.42 11.75 2.26
N THR A 392 5.22 12.70 1.35
CA THR A 392 6.30 13.36 0.60
C THR A 392 7.35 13.96 1.54
N ASP A 393 6.92 14.48 2.70
CA ASP A 393 7.81 14.74 3.83
C ASP A 393 7.67 13.63 4.88
N SER A 394 8.64 12.73 4.97
CA SER A 394 8.66 11.65 5.96
C SER A 394 8.60 12.16 7.41
N ALA A 395 8.94 13.42 7.67
CA ALA A 395 8.87 14.01 9.00
C ALA A 395 7.47 14.53 9.36
N ASN A 396 6.63 14.80 8.36
CA ASN A 396 5.31 15.42 8.53
C ASN A 396 4.28 14.79 7.58
N PRO A 397 3.95 13.49 7.72
CA PRO A 397 2.91 12.86 6.92
C PRO A 397 1.53 13.45 7.26
N VAL A 398 0.68 13.60 6.24
CA VAL A 398 -0.65 14.23 6.37
C VAL A 398 -1.72 13.39 5.70
N GLU A 399 -2.84 13.20 6.39
CA GLU A 399 -4.04 12.62 5.79
C GLU A 399 -4.74 13.64 4.88
N ILE A 400 -5.01 13.26 3.63
CA ILE A 400 -5.64 14.11 2.62
C ILE A 400 -7.06 13.65 2.25
N ALA A 401 -7.40 12.40 2.55
CA ALA A 401 -8.74 11.86 2.40
C ALA A 401 -8.95 10.69 3.36
N PHE A 402 -10.21 10.45 3.74
CA PHE A 402 -10.57 9.27 4.52
C PHE A 402 -11.97 8.76 4.16
N TRP A 403 -12.20 7.50 4.44
CA TRP A 403 -13.50 6.86 4.38
C TRP A 403 -13.56 5.83 5.49
N GLU A 404 -14.64 5.79 6.27
CA GLU A 404 -14.85 4.77 7.27
C GLU A 404 -16.30 4.32 7.30
N ARG A 405 -16.50 3.16 7.90
CA ARG A 405 -17.81 2.62 8.23
C ARG A 405 -17.83 2.43 9.73
N GLY A 406 -18.86 2.95 10.39
CA GLY A 406 -19.06 2.77 11.82
C GLY A 406 -19.10 1.31 12.25
N PRO A 407 -19.14 1.06 13.56
CA PRO A 407 -19.01 -0.27 14.13
C PRO A 407 -19.95 -1.29 13.48
N LEU A 408 -19.50 -2.52 13.31
CA LEU A 408 -20.35 -3.62 12.85
C LEU A 408 -21.44 -4.01 13.87
N SER A 409 -21.25 -3.65 15.14
CA SER A 409 -22.20 -3.92 16.22
C SER A 409 -21.98 -2.95 17.39
N ASP A 410 -23.07 -2.55 18.03
CA ASP A 410 -23.12 -1.74 19.25
C ASP A 410 -23.14 -2.59 20.54
N THR A 411 -23.21 -3.92 20.41
CA THR A 411 -23.44 -4.85 21.53
C THR A 411 -22.34 -5.88 21.70
N ARG A 412 -21.54 -6.16 20.66
CA ARG A 412 -20.37 -7.05 20.75
C ARG A 412 -19.25 -6.62 19.82
N ARG A 413 -18.03 -7.03 20.13
CA ARG A 413 -16.90 -6.89 19.21
C ARG A 413 -17.04 -7.90 18.07
N ILE A 414 -16.82 -7.44 16.85
CA ILE A 414 -16.77 -8.24 15.62
C ILE A 414 -15.50 -7.82 14.89
N LEU A 415 -14.66 -8.79 14.48
CA LEU A 415 -13.52 -8.49 13.61
C LEU A 415 -14.04 -8.05 12.24
N GLY A 416 -13.64 -6.86 11.81
CA GLY A 416 -14.21 -6.21 10.64
C GLY A 416 -13.34 -5.13 10.03
N GLY A 417 -13.91 -4.44 9.05
CA GLY A 417 -13.28 -3.33 8.36
C GLY A 417 -12.35 -3.76 7.24
N SER A 418 -11.65 -2.80 6.66
CA SER A 418 -10.77 -3.02 5.51
C SER A 418 -9.55 -3.86 5.91
N TRP A 419 -9.38 -5.04 5.32
CA TRP A 419 -8.15 -5.84 5.47
C TRP A 419 -7.02 -5.16 4.71
N SER A 420 -7.12 -5.08 3.38
CA SER A 420 -6.19 -4.30 2.55
C SER A 420 -6.95 -3.27 1.73
N THR A 421 -6.24 -2.21 1.34
CA THR A 421 -6.80 -1.17 0.49
C THR A 421 -5.78 -0.64 -0.48
N TYR A 422 -6.03 -0.80 -1.78
CA TYR A 422 -5.06 -0.56 -2.83
C TYR A 422 -5.62 0.31 -3.96
N TYR A 423 -4.74 1.14 -4.51
CA TYR A 423 -5.02 1.88 -5.75
C TYR A 423 -4.76 0.98 -6.96
N HIS A 424 -5.72 0.93 -7.87
CA HIS A 424 -5.57 0.28 -9.16
C HIS A 424 -6.29 1.07 -10.25
N ASN A 425 -5.51 1.58 -11.21
CA ASN A 425 -5.97 2.21 -12.46
C ASN A 425 -7.08 3.27 -12.32
N GLY A 426 -7.00 4.11 -11.28
CA GLY A 426 -7.90 5.25 -11.06
C GLY A 426 -8.96 5.04 -9.99
N TYR A 427 -9.01 3.85 -9.39
CA TYR A 427 -9.93 3.51 -8.31
C TYR A 427 -9.18 2.93 -7.12
N ILE A 428 -9.84 2.95 -5.97
CA ILE A 428 -9.35 2.32 -4.75
C ILE A 428 -10.23 1.09 -4.48
N TYR A 429 -9.62 -0.05 -4.24
CA TYR A 429 -10.29 -1.30 -3.93
C TYR A 429 -9.93 -1.70 -2.51
N SER A 430 -10.93 -2.05 -1.70
CA SER A 430 -10.74 -2.55 -0.35
C SER A 430 -11.45 -3.90 -0.18
N ASN A 431 -10.80 -4.84 0.47
CA ASN A 431 -11.41 -6.12 0.82
C ASN A 431 -11.81 -6.09 2.30
N ASP A 432 -13.04 -5.66 2.58
CA ASP A 432 -13.57 -5.62 3.94
C ASP A 432 -13.81 -7.05 4.45
N ILE A 433 -13.32 -7.32 5.65
CA ILE A 433 -13.37 -8.64 6.33
C ILE A 433 -14.79 -9.23 6.37
N GLN A 434 -15.79 -8.36 6.54
CA GLN A 434 -17.19 -8.76 6.69
C GLN A 434 -18.09 -8.24 5.56
N LYS A 435 -17.86 -7.02 5.08
CA LYS A 435 -18.72 -6.34 4.12
C LYS A 435 -18.38 -6.61 2.66
N GLY A 436 -17.28 -7.34 2.37
CA GLY A 436 -16.95 -7.74 1.00
C GLY A 436 -16.06 -6.75 0.27
N LEU A 437 -16.13 -6.75 -1.06
CA LEU A 437 -15.29 -5.90 -1.90
C LEU A 437 -15.90 -4.50 -2.00
N ASP A 438 -15.20 -3.49 -1.50
CA ASP A 438 -15.54 -2.09 -1.66
C ASP A 438 -14.75 -1.48 -2.81
N VAL A 439 -15.42 -0.66 -3.63
CA VAL A 439 -14.78 0.17 -4.67
C VAL A 439 -15.03 1.63 -4.36
N LEU A 440 -13.96 2.40 -4.26
CA LEU A 440 -13.99 3.82 -3.96
C LEU A 440 -13.37 4.64 -5.09
N LYS A 441 -13.89 5.86 -5.25
CA LYS A 441 -13.37 6.87 -6.15
C LYS A 441 -12.82 8.03 -5.33
N LEU A 442 -11.56 8.34 -5.56
CA LEU A 442 -10.89 9.53 -5.04
C LEU A 442 -10.91 10.63 -6.13
N ASP A 443 -11.49 11.78 -5.81
CA ASP A 443 -11.44 12.99 -6.63
C ASP A 443 -10.63 14.06 -5.89
N ASP A 444 -9.32 13.95 -5.99
CA ASP A 444 -8.38 14.85 -5.32
C ASP A 444 -7.36 15.43 -6.32
N PRO A 445 -7.16 16.76 -6.35
CA PRO A 445 -6.21 17.38 -7.28
C PRO A 445 -4.77 16.86 -7.18
N LEU A 446 -4.35 16.36 -6.02
CA LEU A 446 -3.02 15.81 -5.81
C LEU A 446 -2.86 14.43 -6.48
N THR A 447 -3.93 13.65 -6.58
CA THR A 447 -3.91 12.25 -7.06
C THR A 447 -4.56 12.06 -8.42
N ASN A 448 -5.41 12.97 -8.88
CA ASN A 448 -6.13 12.86 -10.17
C ASN A 448 -5.19 12.72 -11.38
N ASN A 449 -3.93 13.13 -11.24
CA ASN A 449 -2.89 12.98 -12.25
C ASN A 449 -2.31 11.55 -12.34
N ALA A 450 -2.56 10.67 -11.38
CA ALA A 450 -1.96 9.34 -11.31
C ALA A 450 -2.31 8.45 -12.52
N ARG A 451 -3.52 8.61 -13.05
CA ARG A 451 -3.96 7.93 -14.28
C ARG A 451 -3.12 8.25 -15.52
N ALA A 452 -2.37 9.35 -15.51
CA ALA A 452 -1.46 9.71 -16.59
C ALA A 452 -0.07 9.09 -16.41
N VAL A 453 0.30 8.71 -15.19
CA VAL A 453 1.64 8.19 -14.86
C VAL A 453 1.80 6.76 -15.31
N VAL A 454 0.88 5.88 -14.92
CA VAL A 454 0.93 4.45 -15.22
C VAL A 454 -0.47 3.85 -15.19
N ALA A 455 -0.66 2.77 -15.96
CA ALA A 455 -1.74 1.82 -15.78
C ALA A 455 -1.08 0.45 -15.59
N PHE A 456 -1.44 -0.25 -14.53
CA PHE A 456 -0.90 -1.57 -14.21
C PHE A 456 -1.77 -2.64 -14.87
N ASP A 457 -1.16 -3.52 -15.66
CA ASP A 457 -1.82 -4.72 -16.18
C ASP A 457 -1.76 -5.85 -15.15
N GLU A 458 -0.81 -5.82 -14.22
CA GLU A 458 -0.69 -6.76 -13.13
C GLU A 458 -0.15 -6.02 -11.91
N LEU A 459 -0.73 -6.25 -10.74
CA LEU A 459 -0.29 -5.64 -9.49
C LEU A 459 -0.47 -6.59 -8.32
N ASN A 460 0.65 -6.94 -7.69
CA ASN A 460 0.71 -7.46 -6.33
C ASN A 460 1.42 -6.40 -5.51
N VAL A 461 0.77 -5.83 -4.50
CA VAL A 461 1.29 -4.64 -3.83
C VAL A 461 2.59 -4.93 -3.07
N GLN A 462 2.71 -6.12 -2.49
CA GLN A 462 3.94 -6.60 -1.85
C GLN A 462 5.06 -6.87 -2.86
N THR A 463 4.75 -7.11 -4.14
CA THR A 463 5.75 -7.12 -5.23
C THR A 463 5.71 -5.75 -5.89
N GLN A 464 6.18 -4.75 -5.16
CA GLN A 464 5.96 -3.35 -5.49
C GLN A 464 6.58 -3.01 -6.85
N PRO A 465 5.78 -2.63 -7.86
CA PRO A 465 6.31 -2.21 -9.15
C PRO A 465 6.89 -0.80 -9.07
N SER A 466 7.88 -0.49 -9.90
CA SER A 466 8.22 0.90 -10.17
C SER A 466 7.23 1.52 -11.16
N TYR A 467 7.08 2.84 -11.09
CA TYR A 467 6.43 3.63 -12.13
C TYR A 467 7.25 4.87 -12.50
N PRO A 468 6.99 5.49 -13.67
CA PRO A 468 7.76 6.64 -14.12
C PRO A 468 7.77 7.81 -13.11
N GLU A 469 8.95 8.19 -12.64
CA GLU A 469 9.13 9.28 -11.68
C GLU A 469 9.28 10.65 -12.33
N CYS A 470 8.50 11.62 -11.85
CA CYS A 470 8.54 12.99 -12.33
C CYS A 470 9.75 13.75 -11.78
N THR A 471 10.82 13.87 -12.58
CA THR A 471 11.99 14.69 -12.21
C THR A 471 11.69 16.20 -12.19
N THR A 472 10.67 16.63 -12.93
CA THR A 472 10.21 18.02 -12.95
C THR A 472 8.71 18.04 -13.10
N VAL A 473 8.00 18.79 -12.26
CA VAL A 473 6.55 19.00 -12.39
C VAL A 473 6.27 20.46 -12.73
N LEU A 474 5.65 20.69 -13.87
CA LEU A 474 5.24 22.00 -14.36
C LEU A 474 3.76 22.23 -14.10
N ARG A 475 3.42 23.48 -13.76
CA ARG A 475 2.04 23.95 -13.52
C ARG A 475 1.87 25.37 -14.05
N GLY A 476 0.64 25.72 -14.42
CA GLY A 476 0.33 27.07 -14.89
C GLY A 476 0.74 27.32 -16.34
N ARG A 477 1.07 28.57 -16.69
CA ARG A 477 1.32 28.98 -18.07
C ARG A 477 2.82 29.08 -18.37
N HIS A 478 3.22 28.44 -19.46
CA HIS A 478 4.57 28.48 -20.00
C HIS A 478 4.54 28.97 -21.44
N ASN A 479 5.42 29.93 -21.79
CA ASN A 479 5.50 30.52 -23.13
C ASN A 479 6.89 30.26 -23.73
N GLY A 480 6.92 29.98 -25.02
CA GLY A 480 8.13 29.59 -25.76
C GLY A 480 8.24 28.09 -25.94
N SER A 481 8.99 27.68 -26.97
CA SER A 481 9.26 26.27 -27.23
C SER A 481 10.12 25.66 -26.12
N MET A 482 9.86 24.40 -25.78
CA MET A 482 10.52 23.66 -24.71
C MET A 482 11.25 22.44 -25.28
N THR A 483 12.46 22.18 -24.79
CA THR A 483 13.19 20.93 -25.06
C THR A 483 13.44 20.22 -23.73
N ILE A 484 12.94 19.00 -23.60
CA ILE A 484 13.19 18.11 -22.46
C ILE A 484 14.40 17.26 -22.83
N SER A 485 15.54 17.55 -22.22
CA SER A 485 16.82 16.93 -22.58
C SER A 485 17.09 15.61 -21.87
N SER A 486 16.53 15.43 -20.67
CA SER A 486 16.77 14.30 -19.76
C SER A 486 15.68 14.28 -18.69
N GLY A 487 15.54 13.14 -17.99
CA GLY A 487 14.51 12.98 -16.97
C GLY A 487 13.10 12.97 -17.56
N ILE A 488 12.11 13.03 -16.69
CA ILE A 488 10.69 13.06 -17.06
C ILE A 488 10.12 14.40 -16.60
N THR A 489 9.57 15.16 -17.54
CA THR A 489 8.80 16.37 -17.26
C THR A 489 7.33 16.02 -17.23
N CYS A 490 6.71 16.22 -16.08
CA CYS A 490 5.29 16.05 -15.85
C CYS A 490 4.58 17.41 -15.92
N MET A 491 3.48 17.49 -16.66
CA MET A 491 2.67 18.69 -16.83
C MET A 491 1.29 18.44 -16.22
N ASP A 492 0.95 19.20 -15.19
CA ASP A 492 -0.29 19.05 -14.43
C ASP A 492 -1.08 20.37 -14.49
N GLY A 493 -2.17 20.39 -15.28
CA GLY A 493 -2.97 21.60 -15.45
C GLY A 493 -2.23 22.72 -16.22
N VAL A 494 -1.32 22.38 -17.12
CA VAL A 494 -0.44 23.34 -17.80
C VAL A 494 -1.09 23.97 -19.02
N THR A 495 -0.80 25.25 -19.28
CA THR A 495 -0.95 25.85 -20.62
C THR A 495 0.44 26.11 -21.21
N GLN A 496 0.85 25.31 -22.19
CA GLN A 496 2.16 25.41 -22.84
C GLN A 496 2.01 26.03 -24.23
N ASN A 497 2.57 27.21 -24.45
CA ASN A 497 2.53 27.94 -25.72
C ASN A 497 3.87 27.86 -26.45
N GLY A 498 3.98 26.95 -27.41
CA GLY A 498 5.22 26.67 -28.13
C GLY A 498 5.42 25.17 -28.33
N ALA A 499 6.30 24.80 -29.26
CA ALA A 499 6.57 23.40 -29.56
C ALA A 499 7.30 22.71 -28.39
N ILE A 500 7.00 21.43 -28.18
CA ILE A 500 7.68 20.59 -27.18
C ILE A 500 8.52 19.56 -27.93
N LYS A 501 9.81 19.51 -27.62
CA LYS A 501 10.73 18.47 -28.09
C LYS A 501 11.16 17.60 -26.92
N VAL A 502 10.97 16.29 -27.02
CA VAL A 502 11.46 15.28 -26.06
C VAL A 502 12.64 14.56 -26.70
N ASN A 503 13.81 14.69 -26.09
CA ASN A 503 15.01 14.02 -26.57
C ASN A 503 14.97 12.51 -26.24
N PRO A 504 15.79 11.68 -26.94
CA PRO A 504 15.92 10.26 -26.60
C PRO A 504 16.25 10.03 -25.12
N GLY A 505 15.57 9.07 -24.49
CA GLY A 505 15.70 8.73 -23.07
C GLY A 505 15.01 9.68 -22.09
N ALA A 506 14.55 10.86 -22.55
CA ALA A 506 13.72 11.75 -21.75
C ALA A 506 12.24 11.37 -21.85
N GLY A 507 11.43 11.82 -20.90
CA GLY A 507 10.01 11.52 -20.83
C GLY A 507 9.13 12.76 -20.72
N LEU A 508 7.88 12.63 -21.14
CA LEU A 508 6.84 13.64 -21.04
C LEU A 508 5.53 13.00 -20.57
N ILE A 509 5.03 13.42 -19.41
CA ILE A 509 3.71 12.99 -18.92
C ILE A 509 2.84 14.23 -18.79
N VAL A 510 1.65 14.20 -19.36
CA VAL A 510 0.77 15.37 -19.46
C VAL A 510 -0.61 15.00 -18.99
N PHE A 511 -1.12 15.78 -18.06
CA PHE A 511 -2.44 15.61 -17.48
C PHE A 511 -3.20 16.95 -17.47
N ASN A 512 -4.48 16.90 -17.90
CA ASN A 512 -5.40 18.04 -17.85
C ASN A 512 -4.84 19.36 -18.40
N SER A 513 -4.10 19.30 -19.51
CA SER A 513 -3.30 20.44 -20.00
C SER A 513 -3.71 20.91 -21.40
N ASN A 514 -3.41 22.17 -21.71
CA ASN A 514 -3.55 22.77 -23.04
C ASN A 514 -2.18 23.00 -23.67
N LEU A 515 -1.85 22.22 -24.69
CA LEU A 515 -0.58 22.28 -25.40
C LEU A 515 -0.77 22.97 -26.76
N ASN A 516 -0.33 24.21 -26.87
CA ASN A 516 -0.44 25.07 -28.05
C ASN A 516 0.87 25.06 -28.86
N GLY A 517 1.14 23.93 -29.50
CA GLY A 517 2.34 23.70 -30.31
C GLY A 517 2.47 22.23 -30.70
N ALA A 518 3.40 21.94 -31.62
CA ALA A 518 3.69 20.56 -32.00
C ALA A 518 4.50 19.85 -30.90
N ILE A 519 4.25 18.55 -30.72
CA ILE A 519 4.99 17.66 -29.82
C ILE A 519 5.83 16.71 -30.69
N HIS A 520 7.13 16.72 -30.46
CA HIS A 520 8.08 15.84 -31.15
C HIS A 520 8.85 15.03 -30.12
N ALA A 521 8.65 13.72 -30.10
CA ALA A 521 9.37 12.79 -29.25
C ALA A 521 9.90 11.63 -30.09
N HIS A 522 11.17 11.30 -29.94
CA HIS A 522 11.80 10.18 -30.64
C HIS A 522 12.66 9.40 -29.64
N ASN A 523 12.41 8.10 -29.52
CA ASN A 523 13.03 7.23 -28.50
C ASN A 523 12.92 7.80 -27.07
N ALA A 524 11.79 8.44 -26.77
CA ALA A 524 11.49 8.91 -25.41
C ALA A 524 11.30 7.70 -24.48
N SER A 525 11.65 7.85 -23.20
CA SER A 525 11.44 6.78 -22.20
C SER A 525 9.96 6.57 -21.89
N VAL A 526 9.18 7.65 -21.89
CA VAL A 526 7.72 7.62 -21.77
C VAL A 526 7.12 8.86 -22.42
N VAL A 527 6.00 8.68 -23.13
CA VAL A 527 5.12 9.78 -23.52
C VAL A 527 3.69 9.40 -23.19
N SER A 528 3.08 10.12 -22.25
CA SER A 528 1.69 9.90 -21.84
C SER A 528 0.95 11.23 -21.84
N ILE A 529 -0.16 11.31 -22.57
CA ILE A 529 -1.00 12.50 -22.69
C ILE A 529 -2.43 12.12 -22.37
N VAL A 530 -2.91 12.56 -21.22
CA VAL A 530 -4.22 12.19 -20.67
C VAL A 530 -5.06 13.43 -20.38
N GLU A 531 -6.34 13.37 -20.76
CA GLU A 531 -7.33 14.43 -20.52
C GLU A 531 -6.90 15.83 -20.95
N SER A 532 -6.15 15.91 -22.03
CA SER A 532 -5.52 17.15 -22.47
C SER A 532 -6.05 17.61 -23.82
N ARG A 533 -5.65 18.81 -24.22
CA ARG A 533 -5.88 19.33 -25.57
C ARG A 533 -4.54 19.68 -26.22
N VAL A 534 -4.29 19.14 -27.40
CA VAL A 534 -3.13 19.47 -28.22
C VAL A 534 -3.58 20.25 -29.46
N ASN A 535 -3.25 21.53 -29.50
CA ASN A 535 -3.47 22.42 -30.64
C ASN A 535 -2.22 22.43 -31.54
N GLY A 536 -1.85 21.25 -32.05
CA GLY A 536 -0.67 20.99 -32.86
C GLY A 536 -0.59 19.50 -33.25
N SER A 537 0.45 19.12 -33.99
CA SER A 537 0.72 17.71 -34.30
C SER A 537 1.43 17.01 -33.13
N VAL A 538 1.20 15.70 -32.99
CA VAL A 538 1.93 14.81 -32.07
C VAL A 538 2.68 13.79 -32.92
N ASN A 539 4.01 13.85 -32.89
CA ASN A 539 4.87 12.83 -33.49
C ASN A 539 5.71 12.22 -32.36
N ALA A 540 5.23 11.11 -31.80
CA ALA A 540 5.76 10.46 -30.62
C ALA A 540 5.49 8.95 -30.68
N VAL A 541 6.43 8.19 -31.22
CA VAL A 541 6.31 6.72 -31.34
C VAL A 541 6.22 6.10 -29.94
N GLY A 542 5.25 5.20 -29.73
CA GLY A 542 4.98 4.56 -28.45
C GLY A 542 4.21 5.42 -27.43
N ALA A 543 3.72 6.59 -27.83
CA ALA A 543 2.97 7.46 -26.92
C ALA A 543 1.57 6.92 -26.60
N THR A 544 1.19 7.00 -25.33
CA THR A 544 -0.16 6.78 -24.85
C THR A 544 -0.94 8.10 -24.90
N ILE A 545 -2.04 8.13 -25.66
CA ILE A 545 -2.93 9.30 -25.75
C ILE A 545 -4.34 8.84 -25.37
N ARG A 546 -4.84 9.27 -24.21
CA ARG A 546 -6.16 8.88 -23.68
C ARG A 546 -6.98 10.11 -23.32
N ASP A 547 -8.27 10.08 -23.65
CA ASP A 547 -9.22 11.17 -23.35
C ASP A 547 -8.74 12.57 -23.79
N THR A 548 -7.89 12.61 -24.82
CA THR A 548 -7.17 13.81 -25.25
C THR A 548 -7.59 14.20 -26.65
N LYS A 549 -7.91 15.48 -26.85
CA LYS A 549 -8.24 16.02 -28.17
C LYS A 549 -7.00 16.56 -28.87
N VAL A 550 -6.63 16.00 -30.02
CA VAL A 550 -5.54 16.49 -30.86
C VAL A 550 -6.10 17.14 -32.14
N ASN A 551 -5.76 18.40 -32.39
CA ASN A 551 -6.23 19.17 -33.56
C ASN A 551 -5.26 19.12 -34.77
N GLY A 552 -4.14 18.40 -34.66
CA GLY A 552 -3.17 18.15 -35.74
C GLY A 552 -2.99 16.67 -36.07
N SER A 553 -1.96 16.34 -36.84
CA SER A 553 -1.63 14.93 -37.15
C SER A 553 -1.11 14.20 -35.92
N VAL A 554 -1.46 12.93 -35.78
CA VAL A 554 -0.97 12.03 -34.72
C VAL A 554 -0.17 10.90 -35.36
N ARG A 555 1.07 10.72 -34.93
CA ARG A 555 1.94 9.61 -35.29
C ARG A 555 2.51 9.00 -34.02
N THR A 556 1.97 7.84 -33.64
CA THR A 556 2.40 7.05 -32.47
C THR A 556 2.96 5.67 -32.84
N SER A 557 2.94 5.33 -34.13
CA SER A 557 3.56 4.13 -34.72
C SER A 557 4.25 4.45 -36.04
#